data_AF-A0A7S0S011-F1
#
_entry.id   AF-A0A7S0S011-F1
#
_cell.length_a   1.000
_cell.length_b   1.000
_cell.length_c   1.000
_cell.angle_alpha   90.00
_cell.angle_beta   90.00
_cell.angle_gamma   90.00
#
_symmetry.space_group_name_H-M   'P 1'
#
loop_
_entity.id
_entity.type
_entity.pdbx_description
1 polymer ?
#
loop_
_entity_poly.entity_id
_entity_poly.type
_entity_poly.pdbx_seq_one_letter_code
_entity_poly.pdbx_strand_id
1 'polypeptide(L)'
;FRFWKGGFWAGHLQGKPYHISALYLVDLKRFRSIAAGDNLRVIYDQLSKDPNSLANLDQDLPNYAQHQIPIFSLPQHWLWCESWCGTATKAKAKTIDLCNNPKTKEPKLSAARRIITEWPSLDDEQAAFTAKVDALLGEDAGADTPASAAAPGGAAHDASEL
;
A
#
# COMPACT_ATOMS: atom_id res chain seq x y z
N PHE A 1 -1.50 22.07 -9.13
CA PHE A 1 -0.92 20.76 -8.76
C PHE A 1 -0.98 19.70 -9.88
N ARG A 2 -1.73 19.87 -11.00
CA ARG A 2 -1.70 18.92 -12.14
C ARG A 2 -0.45 19.11 -13.00
N PHE A 3 0.71 18.67 -12.51
CA PHE A 3 2.00 18.92 -13.15
C PHE A 3 2.12 18.31 -14.56
N TRP A 4 1.44 17.19 -14.80
CA TRP A 4 1.46 16.49 -16.10
C TRP A 4 0.81 17.26 -17.25
N LYS A 5 0.11 18.37 -16.97
CA LYS A 5 -0.46 19.26 -18.00
C LYS A 5 0.51 20.33 -18.51
N GLY A 6 1.73 20.40 -17.98
CA GLY A 6 2.77 21.32 -18.44
C GLY A 6 4.13 20.65 -18.54
N GLY A 7 5.13 21.45 -18.99
CA GLY A 7 6.53 21.03 -19.03
C GLY A 7 6.78 19.75 -19.83
N PHE A 8 7.73 18.94 -19.35
CA PHE A 8 8.15 17.70 -19.98
C PHE A 8 6.97 16.76 -20.28
N TRP A 9 6.12 16.49 -19.28
CA TRP A 9 5.03 15.52 -19.43
C TRP A 9 4.01 15.93 -20.50
N ALA A 10 3.64 17.19 -20.60
CA ALA A 10 2.70 17.62 -21.64
C ALA A 10 3.25 17.39 -23.06
N GLY A 11 4.55 17.68 -23.26
CA GLY A 11 5.23 17.43 -24.54
C GLY A 11 5.42 15.94 -24.83
N HIS A 12 5.88 15.18 -23.83
CA HIS A 12 6.12 13.75 -23.96
C HIS A 12 4.84 12.95 -24.23
N LEU A 13 3.75 13.25 -23.54
CA LEU A 13 2.50 12.48 -23.63
C LEU A 13 1.77 12.66 -24.97
N GLN A 14 1.98 13.77 -25.68
CA GLN A 14 1.38 14.05 -27.00
C GLN A 14 -0.14 13.80 -27.05
N GLY A 15 -0.85 14.28 -26.01
CA GLY A 15 -2.30 14.12 -25.89
C GLY A 15 -2.76 12.81 -25.23
N LYS A 16 -1.86 11.88 -24.94
CA LYS A 16 -2.20 10.69 -24.13
C LYS A 16 -2.41 11.07 -22.65
N PRO A 17 -3.23 10.31 -21.91
CA PRO A 17 -3.44 10.55 -20.49
C PRO A 17 -2.18 10.30 -19.65
N TYR A 18 -2.14 10.92 -18.47
CA TYR A 18 -1.22 10.55 -17.40
C TYR A 18 -1.98 9.65 -16.42
N HIS A 19 -1.62 8.37 -16.36
CA HIS A 19 -2.30 7.33 -15.57
C HIS A 19 -1.77 7.25 -14.14
N ILE A 20 -2.62 6.77 -13.23
CA ILE A 20 -2.31 6.63 -11.80
C ILE A 20 -1.97 5.18 -11.47
N SER A 21 -0.89 4.93 -10.72
CA SER A 21 -0.40 3.57 -10.40
C SER A 21 -1.16 2.86 -9.28
N ALA A 22 -2.08 3.55 -8.58
CA ALA A 22 -2.83 2.98 -7.45
C ALA A 22 -3.75 1.80 -7.82
N LEU A 23 -4.23 1.73 -9.07
CA LEU A 23 -5.07 0.63 -9.57
C LEU A 23 -4.81 0.40 -11.06
N TYR A 24 -4.47 -0.84 -11.43
CA TYR A 24 -4.30 -1.24 -12.82
C TYR A 24 -4.54 -2.74 -13.01
N LEU A 25 -4.70 -3.15 -14.26
CA LEU A 25 -4.80 -4.54 -14.66
C LEU A 25 -3.64 -4.88 -15.59
N VAL A 26 -3.11 -6.10 -15.47
CA VAL A 26 -2.08 -6.63 -16.37
C VAL A 26 -2.60 -7.91 -17.01
N ASP A 27 -2.81 -7.88 -18.33
CA ASP A 27 -2.93 -9.12 -19.10
C ASP A 27 -1.55 -9.75 -19.18
N LEU A 28 -1.26 -10.69 -18.27
CA LEU A 28 0.03 -11.34 -18.16
C LEU A 28 0.42 -12.13 -19.42
N LYS A 29 -0.54 -12.69 -20.16
CA LYS A 29 -0.25 -13.44 -21.39
C LYS A 29 0.21 -12.46 -22.47
N ARG A 30 -0.53 -11.36 -22.66
CA ARG A 30 -0.16 -10.31 -23.61
C ARG A 30 1.15 -9.63 -23.21
N PHE A 31 1.30 -9.27 -21.94
CA PHE A 31 2.48 -8.60 -21.38
C PHE A 31 3.77 -9.38 -21.66
N ARG A 32 3.74 -10.70 -21.46
CA ARG A 32 4.86 -11.60 -21.81
C ARG A 32 5.06 -11.69 -23.32
N SER A 33 3.99 -11.83 -24.11
CA SER A 33 4.10 -11.98 -25.57
C SER A 33 4.77 -10.81 -26.29
N ILE A 34 4.72 -9.61 -25.70
CA ILE A 34 5.33 -8.39 -26.25
C ILE A 34 6.62 -7.99 -25.54
N ALA A 35 7.16 -8.86 -24.67
CA ALA A 35 8.34 -8.57 -23.84
C ALA A 35 8.26 -7.21 -23.10
N ALA A 36 7.06 -6.83 -22.61
CA ALA A 36 6.85 -5.52 -21.99
C ALA A 36 7.75 -5.34 -20.76
N GLY A 37 7.94 -6.39 -19.96
CA GLY A 37 8.80 -6.35 -18.78
C GLY A 37 10.26 -6.07 -19.11
N ASP A 38 10.80 -6.66 -20.18
CA ASP A 38 12.19 -6.43 -20.59
C ASP A 38 12.38 -5.00 -21.09
N ASN A 39 11.44 -4.50 -21.90
CA ASN A 39 11.43 -3.10 -22.35
C ASN A 39 11.37 -2.12 -21.17
N LEU A 40 10.49 -2.34 -20.19
CA LEU A 40 10.41 -1.51 -18.98
C LEU A 40 11.73 -1.49 -18.22
N ARG A 41 12.42 -2.63 -18.07
CA ARG A 41 13.73 -2.70 -17.39
C ARG A 41 14.82 -1.95 -18.14
N VAL A 42 14.85 -2.05 -19.48
CA VAL A 42 15.82 -1.28 -20.31
C VAL A 42 15.57 0.21 -20.19
N ILE A 43 14.31 0.66 -20.26
CA ILE A 43 13.95 2.07 -20.08
C ILE A 43 14.34 2.54 -18.67
N TYR A 44 14.07 1.74 -17.65
CA TYR A 44 14.47 2.03 -16.28
C TYR A 44 15.98 2.17 -16.14
N ASP A 45 16.79 1.26 -16.70
CA ASP A 45 18.26 1.35 -16.67
C ASP A 45 18.76 2.65 -17.31
N GLN A 46 18.13 3.08 -18.40
CA GLN A 46 18.50 4.34 -19.07
C GLN A 46 18.15 5.57 -18.22
N LEU A 47 16.94 5.62 -17.66
CA LEU A 47 16.44 6.78 -16.92
C LEU A 47 17.01 6.88 -15.50
N SER A 48 17.29 5.75 -14.85
CA SER A 48 17.78 5.70 -13.46
C SER A 48 19.19 6.28 -13.29
N LYS A 49 19.92 6.53 -14.39
CA LYS A 49 21.22 7.20 -14.39
C LYS A 49 21.14 8.65 -13.92
N ASP A 50 20.00 9.30 -14.12
CA ASP A 50 19.72 10.62 -13.54
C ASP A 50 18.77 10.48 -12.34
N PRO A 51 19.20 10.85 -11.11
CA PRO A 51 18.37 10.74 -9.92
C PRO A 51 17.10 11.61 -9.97
N ASN A 52 16.98 12.55 -10.90
CA ASN A 52 15.83 13.45 -11.02
C ASN A 52 14.75 12.97 -12.01
N SER A 53 14.97 11.87 -12.74
CA SER A 53 14.10 11.48 -13.86
C SER A 53 12.83 10.71 -13.45
N LEU A 54 12.87 9.94 -12.36
CA LEU A 54 11.78 9.03 -11.93
C LEU A 54 11.32 9.34 -10.50
N ALA A 55 10.67 10.50 -10.33
CA ALA A 55 10.21 10.97 -9.02
C ALA A 55 9.26 9.97 -8.34
N ASN A 56 8.38 9.32 -9.12
CA ASN A 56 7.54 8.21 -8.68
C ASN A 56 7.67 7.06 -9.68
N LEU A 57 8.68 6.20 -9.50
CA LEU A 57 9.05 5.12 -10.43
C LEU A 57 7.84 4.31 -10.94
N ASP A 58 6.96 3.89 -10.04
CA ASP A 58 5.80 3.05 -10.32
C ASP A 58 4.76 3.71 -11.23
N GLN A 59 4.68 5.05 -11.20
CA GLN A 59 3.76 5.81 -12.03
C GLN A 59 4.45 6.40 -13.27
N ASP A 60 5.65 6.94 -13.11
CA ASP A 60 6.38 7.64 -14.17
C ASP A 60 6.89 6.67 -15.23
N LEU A 61 7.39 5.48 -14.86
CA LEU A 61 7.94 4.55 -15.84
C LEU A 61 6.88 4.04 -16.84
N PRO A 62 5.68 3.58 -16.42
CA PRO A 62 4.62 3.23 -17.37
C PRO A 62 4.16 4.42 -18.22
N ASN A 63 3.99 5.60 -17.60
CA ASN A 63 3.57 6.81 -18.32
C ASN A 63 4.60 7.27 -19.35
N TYR A 64 5.90 7.10 -19.07
CA TYR A 64 6.96 7.39 -20.02
C TYR A 64 6.96 6.38 -21.17
N ALA A 65 6.83 5.09 -20.85
CA ALA A 65 6.92 3.99 -21.80
C ALA A 65 5.69 3.82 -22.70
N GLN A 66 4.59 4.57 -22.46
CA GLN A 66 3.29 4.29 -23.07
C GLN A 66 3.20 4.39 -24.60
N HIS A 67 4.21 5.00 -25.24
CA HIS A 67 4.35 5.01 -26.70
C HIS A 67 4.85 3.68 -27.25
N GLN A 68 5.63 2.94 -26.47
CA GLN A 68 6.18 1.62 -26.81
C GLN A 68 5.32 0.49 -26.23
N ILE A 69 4.79 0.69 -25.02
CA ILE A 69 4.00 -0.28 -24.27
C ILE A 69 2.59 0.30 -24.06
N PRO A 70 1.59 -0.09 -24.87
CA PRO A 70 0.27 0.54 -24.82
C PRO A 70 -0.40 0.43 -23.44
N ILE A 71 -0.97 1.54 -22.97
CA ILE A 71 -1.84 1.59 -21.79
C ILE A 71 -3.28 1.80 -22.24
N PHE A 72 -4.18 0.95 -21.75
CA PHE A 72 -5.62 1.08 -21.97
C PHE A 72 -6.26 1.72 -20.73
N SER A 73 -6.96 2.84 -20.93
CA SER A 73 -7.57 3.58 -19.82
C SER A 73 -8.80 2.85 -19.26
N LEU A 74 -8.80 2.62 -17.95
CA LEU A 74 -10.00 2.23 -17.23
C LEU A 74 -10.99 3.41 -17.18
N PRO A 75 -12.32 3.15 -17.16
CA PRO A 75 -13.30 4.19 -16.88
C PRO A 75 -13.06 4.91 -15.55
N GLN A 76 -13.31 6.22 -15.49
CA GLN A 76 -13.03 7.05 -14.32
C GLN A 76 -13.64 6.55 -13.00
N HIS A 77 -14.78 5.86 -13.05
CA HIS A 77 -15.46 5.37 -11.85
C HIS A 77 -14.71 4.21 -11.14
N TRP A 78 -13.65 3.66 -11.76
CA TRP A 78 -12.82 2.65 -11.12
C TRP A 78 -11.92 3.19 -10.02
N LEU A 79 -11.52 4.47 -10.08
CA LEU A 79 -10.64 5.08 -9.10
C LEU A 79 -11.14 6.47 -8.72
N TRP A 80 -11.44 6.66 -7.45
CA TRP A 80 -11.83 7.94 -6.87
C TRP A 80 -10.84 8.35 -5.80
N CYS A 81 -10.55 9.65 -5.69
CA CYS A 81 -9.77 10.19 -4.59
C CYS A 81 -10.20 11.64 -4.27
N GLU A 82 -10.23 12.00 -3.00
CA GLU A 82 -10.88 13.24 -2.53
C GLU A 82 -10.20 14.51 -3.07
N SER A 83 -8.87 14.49 -3.22
CA SER A 83 -8.12 15.69 -3.63
C SER A 83 -8.32 16.06 -5.10
N TRP A 84 -8.72 15.11 -5.94
CA TRP A 84 -8.74 15.29 -7.40
C TRP A 84 -10.10 15.02 -8.05
N CYS A 85 -10.98 14.27 -7.38
CA CYS A 85 -12.32 13.96 -7.83
C CYS A 85 -13.37 14.81 -7.08
N GLY A 86 -14.48 15.14 -7.75
CA GLY A 86 -15.60 15.81 -7.09
C GLY A 86 -16.34 14.87 -6.14
N THR A 87 -16.86 15.39 -5.03
CA THR A 87 -17.65 14.60 -4.06
C THR A 87 -18.87 13.95 -4.70
N ALA A 88 -19.51 14.62 -5.66
CA ALA A 88 -20.65 14.08 -6.41
C ALA A 88 -20.35 12.77 -7.18
N THR A 89 -19.09 12.50 -7.52
CA THR A 89 -18.73 11.26 -8.24
C THR A 89 -18.42 10.09 -7.30
N LYS A 90 -18.30 10.33 -5.99
CA LYS A 90 -17.97 9.31 -4.99
C LYS A 90 -18.99 8.19 -4.94
N ALA A 91 -20.28 8.50 -5.08
CA ALA A 91 -21.35 7.50 -5.08
C ALA A 91 -21.27 6.48 -6.23
N LYS A 92 -20.51 6.78 -7.29
CA LYS A 92 -20.28 5.88 -8.43
C LYS A 92 -18.92 5.17 -8.34
N ALA A 93 -18.11 5.47 -7.34
CA ALA A 93 -16.76 4.94 -7.23
C ALA A 93 -16.78 3.44 -6.90
N LYS A 94 -15.95 2.66 -7.58
CA LYS A 94 -15.71 1.24 -7.28
C LYS A 94 -14.55 1.02 -6.32
N THR A 95 -13.55 1.92 -6.37
CA THR A 95 -12.43 1.93 -5.42
C THR A 95 -12.11 3.36 -5.04
N ILE A 96 -11.56 3.54 -3.83
CA ILE A 96 -11.15 4.82 -3.28
C ILE A 96 -9.67 4.74 -2.91
N ASP A 97 -8.85 5.59 -3.53
CA ASP A 97 -7.49 5.84 -3.06
C ASP A 97 -7.50 7.02 -2.09
N LEU A 98 -6.90 6.82 -0.92
CA LEU A 98 -6.67 7.87 0.08
C LEU A 98 -5.46 8.71 -0.33
N CYS A 99 -5.53 9.37 -1.49
CA CYS A 99 -4.41 10.12 -2.05
C CYS A 99 -3.94 11.26 -1.14
N ASN A 100 -2.67 11.63 -1.21
CA ASN A 100 -2.14 12.77 -0.46
C ASN A 100 -2.78 14.09 -0.94
N ASN A 101 -3.13 14.96 0.01
CA ASN A 101 -3.61 16.31 -0.29
C ASN A 101 -2.41 17.26 -0.42
N PRO A 102 -2.27 18.00 -1.54
CA PRO A 102 -1.14 18.90 -1.72
C PRO A 102 -1.22 20.19 -0.87
N LYS A 103 -2.38 20.49 -0.25
CA LYS A 103 -2.60 21.67 0.60
C LYS A 103 -2.64 21.36 2.08
N THR A 104 -3.01 20.15 2.48
CA THR A 104 -3.17 19.75 3.89
C THR A 104 -2.43 18.45 4.18
N LYS A 105 -1.99 18.28 5.42
CA LYS A 105 -1.29 17.07 5.88
C LYS A 105 -2.17 16.27 6.85
N GLU A 106 -3.37 15.91 6.41
CA GLU A 106 -4.22 15.01 7.20
C GLU A 106 -3.59 13.59 7.23
N PRO A 107 -3.45 12.96 8.41
CA PRO A 107 -3.00 11.58 8.50
C PRO A 107 -3.98 10.61 7.82
N LYS A 108 -3.44 9.58 7.16
CA LYS A 108 -4.23 8.56 6.42
C LYS A 108 -5.31 7.89 7.28
N LEU A 109 -5.06 7.63 8.57
CA LEU A 109 -6.04 7.03 9.48
C LEU A 109 -7.24 7.96 9.75
N SER A 110 -7.00 9.27 9.90
CA SER A 110 -8.08 10.26 10.03
C SER A 110 -8.90 10.32 8.74
N ALA A 111 -8.21 10.40 7.61
CA ALA A 111 -8.84 10.43 6.30
C ALA A 111 -9.68 9.16 6.04
N ALA A 112 -9.19 7.98 6.43
CA ALA A 112 -9.91 6.72 6.27
C ALA A 112 -11.24 6.72 7.03
N ARG A 113 -11.23 7.04 8.33
CA ARG A 113 -12.44 7.10 9.17
C ARG A 113 -13.46 8.14 8.67
N ARG A 114 -12.97 9.27 8.12
CA ARG A 114 -13.81 10.37 7.61
C ARG A 114 -14.37 10.11 6.22
N ILE A 115 -13.57 9.54 5.31
CA ILE A 115 -13.91 9.36 3.90
C ILE A 115 -14.67 8.04 3.71
N ILE A 116 -14.32 6.97 4.39
CA ILE A 116 -14.86 5.63 4.13
C ILE A 116 -15.73 5.23 5.32
N THR A 117 -17.05 5.23 5.14
CA THR A 117 -18.03 5.04 6.22
C THR A 117 -17.90 3.67 6.88
N GLU A 118 -17.58 2.65 6.10
CA GLU A 118 -17.42 1.26 6.56
C GLU A 118 -16.05 0.98 7.22
N TRP A 119 -15.08 1.89 7.10
CA TRP A 119 -13.71 1.63 7.55
C TRP A 119 -13.59 1.35 9.06
N PRO A 120 -14.24 2.10 9.98
CA PRO A 120 -14.17 1.78 11.40
C PRO A 120 -14.67 0.37 11.74
N SER A 121 -15.76 -0.08 11.08
CA SER A 121 -16.29 -1.43 11.32
C SER A 121 -15.34 -2.53 10.85
N LEU A 122 -14.62 -2.30 9.76
CA LEU A 122 -13.62 -3.25 9.24
C LEU A 122 -12.36 -3.28 10.12
N ASP A 123 -11.95 -2.13 10.65
CA ASP A 123 -10.86 -1.99 11.64
C ASP A 123 -11.20 -2.77 12.92
N ASP A 124 -12.43 -2.62 13.42
CA ASP A 124 -12.93 -3.34 14.60
C ASP A 124 -13.00 -4.86 14.37
N GLU A 125 -13.45 -5.31 13.19
CA GLU A 125 -13.49 -6.72 12.82
C GLU A 125 -12.08 -7.34 12.80
N GLN A 126 -11.12 -6.64 12.19
CA GLN A 126 -9.72 -7.07 12.16
C GLN A 126 -9.13 -7.13 13.57
N ALA A 127 -9.39 -6.14 14.42
CA ALA A 127 -8.92 -6.11 15.80
C ALA A 127 -9.50 -7.27 16.62
N ALA A 128 -10.80 -7.54 16.51
CA ALA A 128 -11.45 -8.66 17.19
C ALA A 128 -10.89 -10.02 16.75
N PHE A 129 -10.67 -10.19 15.43
CA PHE A 129 -10.06 -11.41 14.91
C PHE A 129 -8.62 -11.60 15.42
N THR A 130 -7.84 -10.52 15.46
CA THR A 130 -6.45 -10.56 15.95
C THR A 130 -6.40 -10.97 17.42
N ALA A 131 -7.23 -10.35 18.27
CA ALA A 131 -7.33 -10.72 19.69
C ALA A 131 -7.72 -12.20 19.90
N LYS A 132 -8.59 -12.74 19.05
CA LYS A 132 -8.96 -14.17 19.07
C LYS A 132 -7.77 -15.07 18.72
N VAL A 133 -6.98 -14.73 17.70
CA VAL A 133 -5.81 -15.50 17.31
C VAL A 133 -4.74 -15.45 18.41
N ASP A 134 -4.50 -14.28 18.98
CA ASP A 134 -3.52 -14.10 20.06
C ASP A 134 -3.88 -14.91 21.31
N ALA A 135 -5.17 -14.99 21.65
CA ALA A 135 -5.64 -15.81 22.77
C ALA A 135 -5.37 -17.31 22.54
N LEU A 136 -5.66 -17.82 21.34
CA LEU A 136 -5.40 -19.23 21.00
C LEU A 136 -3.89 -19.56 21.07
N LEU A 137 -3.05 -18.68 20.51
CA LEU A 137 -1.60 -18.87 20.55
C LEU A 137 -1.01 -18.73 21.97
N GLY A 138 -1.63 -17.90 22.82
CA GLY A 138 -1.24 -17.74 24.22
C GLY A 138 -1.65 -18.93 25.10
N GLU A 139 -2.77 -19.58 24.81
CA GLU A 139 -3.24 -20.77 25.51
C GLU A 139 -2.36 -22.00 25.20
N ASP A 140 -1.87 -22.15 23.96
CA ASP A 140 -0.95 -23.23 23.57
C ASP A 140 0.42 -23.13 24.27
N ALA A 141 0.89 -21.91 24.60
CA ALA A 141 2.15 -21.72 25.32
C ALA A 141 2.05 -22.02 26.84
N GLY A 142 0.82 -22.08 27.39
CA GLY A 142 0.58 -22.33 28.82
C GLY A 142 0.38 -23.81 29.21
N ALA A 143 0.24 -24.71 28.22
CA ALA A 143 -0.11 -26.11 28.47
C ALA A 143 1.09 -27.04 28.77
N ASP A 144 2.34 -26.59 28.58
CA ASP A 144 3.54 -27.44 28.66
C ASP A 144 4.38 -27.28 29.94
N THR A 145 3.85 -26.66 31.01
CA THR A 145 4.57 -26.62 32.30
C THR A 145 4.05 -27.70 33.24
N PRO A 146 4.75 -28.85 33.43
CA PRO A 146 4.38 -29.78 34.47
C PRO A 146 4.62 -29.13 35.83
N ALA A 147 3.58 -29.11 36.66
CA ALA A 147 3.66 -28.66 38.04
C ALA A 147 4.65 -29.53 38.83
N SER A 148 5.85 -29.00 39.05
CA SER A 148 6.84 -29.60 39.95
C SER A 148 6.31 -29.57 41.38
N ALA A 149 5.96 -30.75 41.89
CA ALA A 149 5.52 -31.00 43.25
C ALA A 149 6.50 -30.43 44.29
N ALA A 150 5.94 -29.77 45.30
CA ALA A 150 6.63 -29.37 46.51
C ALA A 150 7.06 -30.60 47.31
N ALA A 151 8.31 -30.62 47.79
CA ALA A 151 8.78 -31.53 48.84
C ALA A 151 9.24 -30.70 50.05
N PRO A 152 8.90 -31.11 51.30
CA PRO A 152 9.28 -30.40 52.52
C PRO A 152 10.55 -30.98 53.19
N GLY A 153 11.28 -30.13 53.92
CA GLY A 153 12.35 -30.49 54.87
C GLY A 153 13.75 -30.17 54.34
N GLY A 154 14.69 -29.63 55.10
CA GLY A 154 14.81 -29.45 56.55
C GLY A 154 16.06 -28.59 56.88
N ALA A 155 16.37 -28.52 58.17
CA ALA A 155 17.08 -27.46 58.87
C ALA A 155 18.59 -27.24 58.60
N ALA A 156 18.96 -25.97 58.79
CA ALA A 156 20.14 -25.39 59.49
C ALA A 156 21.57 -25.81 59.12
N HIS A 157 22.44 -24.81 58.84
CA HIS A 157 23.49 -24.42 59.79
C HIS A 157 24.14 -23.06 59.47
N ASP A 158 24.55 -22.46 60.57
CA ASP A 158 25.24 -21.21 60.88
C ASP A 158 26.64 -21.05 60.23
N ALA A 159 27.04 -19.80 59.95
CA ALA A 159 28.43 -19.35 59.92
C ALA A 159 28.48 -17.81 59.86
N SER A 160 28.91 -17.20 60.96
CA SER A 160 29.23 -15.78 61.05
C SER A 160 30.56 -15.45 60.34
N GLU A 161 30.67 -14.16 59.98
CA GLU A 161 31.90 -13.35 59.93
C GLU A 161 33.19 -13.98 59.37
N LEU A 162 33.49 -13.68 58.11
CA LEU A 162 34.62 -12.82 57.66
C LEU A 162 34.71 -12.81 56.12
#